data_AF-A0A812DT12-F1
#
_entry.id   AF-A0A812DT12-F1
#
_cell.length_a   1.000
_cell.length_b   1.000
_cell.length_c   1.000
_cell.angle_alpha   90.00
_cell.angle_beta   90.00
_cell.angle_gamma   90.00
#
_symmetry.space_group_name_H-M   'P 1'
#
loop_
_entity.id
_entity.type
_entity.pdbx_description
1 polymer ?
#
loop_
_entity_poly.entity_id
_entity_poly.type
_entity_poly.pdbx_seq_one_letter_code
_entity_poly.pdbx_strand_id
1 'polypeptide(L)'
;MGPDEYHYPVNNSVYTNFIAVKNLKLAEYCNNLLGVHFNKTLLYKLVAHNIYIPFDTQQQYHPEFDNYTNGTTVKQADVILLGFPLMMEMSETVRRNDLTRYGLVSDHNGPAMTWAMFAIGWLEMKELKIANHYFAKNFKNVLQPFKMWSEYSDGSGAVNFLTGMGGFLQGLLFGYAGFRIHSNQLEFDPVLPLNSTQRNSLANVLLFVFVLLSAVSYIL
;
A
#
# COMPACT_ATOMS: atom_id res chain seq x y z
N MET A 1 -1.35 -0.10 18.54
CA MET A 1 -0.27 -0.56 17.64
C MET A 1 -0.80 -0.43 16.24
N GLY A 2 -0.09 0.24 15.34
CA GLY A 2 -0.39 0.21 13.91
C GLY A 2 0.30 -0.98 13.23
N PRO A 3 0.33 -1.01 11.89
CA PRO A 3 1.25 -1.84 11.14
C PRO A 3 2.71 -1.74 11.60
N ASP A 4 3.19 -0.55 11.97
CA ASP A 4 4.50 -0.47 12.60
C ASP A 4 4.48 -1.02 14.03
N GLU A 5 5.20 -2.12 14.22
CA GLU A 5 5.26 -2.83 15.49
C GLU A 5 6.37 -2.32 16.42
N TYR A 6 7.22 -1.38 15.99
CA TYR A 6 8.22 -0.77 16.87
C TYR A 6 7.58 0.21 17.87
N HIS A 7 6.35 0.68 17.62
CA HIS A 7 5.68 1.67 18.46
C HIS A 7 4.42 1.11 19.13
N TYR A 8 4.55 0.86 20.43
CA TYR A 8 3.44 0.49 21.29
C TYR A 8 3.73 0.85 22.76
N PRO A 9 2.72 1.31 23.54
CA PRO A 9 1.40 1.73 23.09
C PRO A 9 1.43 3.12 22.43
N VAL A 10 0.51 3.36 21.48
CA VAL A 10 0.34 4.66 20.81
C VAL A 10 -1.15 4.99 20.69
N ASN A 11 -1.47 6.29 20.67
CA ASN A 11 -2.81 6.80 20.43
C ASN A 11 -2.95 7.29 18.99
N ASN A 12 -4.14 7.11 18.41
CA ASN A 12 -4.48 7.61 17.07
C ASN A 12 -3.48 7.20 15.97
N SER A 13 -3.13 5.91 15.88
CA SER A 13 -2.39 5.42 14.70
C SER A 13 -3.17 5.79 13.43
N VAL A 14 -2.55 6.52 12.52
CA VAL A 14 -3.22 7.07 11.33
C VAL A 14 -3.78 5.97 10.45
N TYR A 15 -3.04 4.87 10.27
CA TYR A 15 -3.53 3.70 9.55
C TYR A 15 -4.75 3.08 10.24
N THR A 16 -4.66 2.87 11.56
CA THR A 16 -5.74 2.25 12.35
C THR A 16 -7.01 3.08 12.32
N ASN A 17 -6.89 4.39 12.48
CA ASN A 17 -8.03 5.30 12.45
C ASN A 17 -8.64 5.36 11.04
N PHE A 18 -7.81 5.43 9.98
CA PHE A 18 -8.33 5.50 8.62
C PHE A 18 -9.01 4.20 8.16
N ILE A 19 -8.46 3.04 8.50
CA ILE A 19 -9.11 1.77 8.18
C ILE A 19 -10.42 1.61 8.96
N ALA A 20 -10.50 2.10 10.20
CA ALA A 20 -11.75 2.13 10.97
C ALA A 20 -12.81 3.03 10.29
N VAL A 21 -12.41 4.21 9.79
CA VAL A 21 -13.30 5.09 8.99
C VAL A 21 -13.82 4.35 7.75
N LYS A 22 -12.94 3.66 7.00
CA LYS A 22 -13.35 2.90 5.81
C LYS A 22 -14.32 1.77 6.17
N ASN A 23 -14.06 1.03 7.24
CA ASN A 23 -14.91 -0.07 7.68
C ASN A 23 -16.31 0.43 8.09
N LEU A 24 -16.39 1.54 8.83
CA LEU A 24 -17.67 2.13 9.22
C LEU A 24 -18.48 2.61 8.00
N LYS A 25 -17.80 3.18 6.98
CA LYS A 25 -18.44 3.60 5.72
C LYS A 25 -18.89 2.42 4.85
N LEU A 26 -18.22 1.27 4.94
CA LEU A 26 -18.60 0.05 4.20
C LEU A 26 -20.02 -0.42 4.56
N ALA A 27 -20.45 -0.25 5.82
CA ALA A 27 -21.80 -0.61 6.23
C ALA A 27 -22.87 0.16 5.45
N GLU A 28 -22.70 1.47 5.25
CA GLU A 28 -23.61 2.30 4.44
C GLU A 28 -23.63 1.83 2.98
N TYR A 29 -22.44 1.53 2.42
CA TYR A 29 -22.32 0.98 1.07
C TYR A 29 -23.10 -0.34 0.91
N CYS A 30 -22.92 -1.30 1.82
CA CYS A 30 -23.60 -2.60 1.77
C CYS A 30 -25.12 -2.48 1.90
N ASN A 31 -25.61 -1.57 2.76
CA ASN A 31 -27.05 -1.34 2.90
C ASN A 31 -27.67 -0.85 1.60
N ASN A 32 -27.04 0.13 0.95
CA ASN A 32 -27.48 0.68 -0.32
C ASN A 32 -27.43 -0.38 -1.44
N LEU A 33 -26.38 -1.20 -1.46
CA LEU A 33 -26.21 -2.25 -2.46
C LEU A 33 -27.26 -3.38 -2.33
N LEU A 34 -27.56 -3.79 -1.10
CA LEU A 34 -28.50 -4.89 -0.82
C LEU A 34 -29.96 -4.44 -0.69
N GLY A 35 -30.21 -3.13 -0.64
CA GLY A 35 -31.54 -2.57 -0.38
C GLY A 35 -32.05 -2.89 1.03
N VAL A 36 -31.15 -3.10 2.00
CA VAL A 36 -31.50 -3.42 3.39
C VAL A 36 -31.36 -2.20 4.29
N HIS A 37 -32.22 -2.10 5.29
CA HIS A 37 -32.17 -1.01 6.27
C HIS A 37 -31.52 -1.47 7.57
N PHE A 38 -30.30 -1.02 7.83
CA PHE A 38 -29.62 -1.21 9.12
C PHE A 38 -29.77 0.03 10.00
N ASN A 39 -30.34 -0.14 11.19
CA ASN A 39 -30.70 0.96 12.08
C ASN A 39 -29.52 1.76 12.66
N LYS A 40 -28.29 1.23 12.66
CA LYS A 40 -27.11 1.97 13.16
C LYS A 40 -26.31 2.68 12.08
N THR A 41 -26.78 2.69 10.83
CA THR A 41 -26.06 3.34 9.70
C THR A 41 -25.73 4.80 10.00
N LEU A 42 -26.69 5.56 10.53
CA LEU A 42 -26.48 6.97 10.89
C LEU A 42 -25.41 7.14 11.98
N LEU A 43 -25.42 6.26 12.99
CA LEU A 43 -24.42 6.26 14.05
C LEU A 43 -23.02 5.96 13.48
N TYR A 44 -22.89 4.95 12.62
CA TYR A 44 -21.60 4.60 12.01
C TYR A 44 -21.06 5.74 11.14
N LYS A 45 -21.93 6.39 10.37
CA LYS A 45 -21.57 7.58 9.58
C LYS A 45 -21.09 8.73 10.46
N LEU A 46 -21.80 9.00 11.56
CA LEU A 46 -21.43 10.04 12.52
C LEU A 46 -20.07 9.72 13.16
N VAL A 47 -19.84 8.48 13.59
CA VAL A 47 -18.55 8.08 14.17
C VAL A 47 -17.45 8.18 13.12
N ALA A 48 -17.65 7.66 11.91
CA ALA A 48 -16.67 7.73 10.82
C ALA A 48 -16.28 9.17 10.46
N HIS A 49 -17.22 10.11 10.56
CA HIS A 49 -16.95 11.52 10.32
C HIS A 49 -16.15 12.21 11.44
N ASN A 50 -16.25 11.71 12.67
CA ASN A 50 -15.61 12.30 13.85
C ASN A 50 -14.33 11.58 14.29
N ILE A 51 -13.96 10.45 13.67
CA ILE A 51 -12.65 9.83 13.92
C ILE A 51 -11.56 10.79 13.46
N TYR A 52 -10.67 11.13 14.38
CA TYR A 52 -9.49 11.94 14.11
C TYR A 52 -8.50 11.20 13.21
N ILE A 53 -8.01 11.86 12.16
CA ILE A 53 -6.92 11.38 11.32
C ILE A 53 -5.73 12.33 11.53
N PRO A 54 -4.61 11.86 12.12
CA PRO A 54 -3.42 12.68 12.29
C PRO A 54 -2.96 13.32 10.99
N PHE A 55 -2.84 14.65 10.99
CA PHE A 55 -2.38 15.41 9.84
C PHE A 55 -1.69 16.69 10.29
N ASP A 56 -0.46 16.92 9.81
CA ASP A 56 0.29 18.16 10.05
C ASP A 56 0.03 19.13 8.88
N THR A 57 -0.74 20.18 9.13
CA THR A 57 -1.11 21.17 8.12
C THR A 57 0.03 22.10 7.72
N GLN A 58 1.08 22.25 8.53
CA GLN A 58 2.22 23.11 8.19
C GLN A 58 3.20 22.37 7.30
N GLN A 59 3.49 21.12 7.66
CA GLN A 59 4.43 20.27 6.95
C GLN A 59 3.78 19.41 5.86
N GLN A 60 2.45 19.40 5.79
CA GLN A 60 1.65 18.71 4.77
C GLN A 60 2.01 17.21 4.68
N TYR A 61 1.92 16.49 5.80
CA TYR A 61 2.13 15.04 5.86
C TYR A 61 1.30 14.43 6.99
N HIS A 62 1.19 13.10 7.04
CA HIS A 62 0.50 12.39 8.11
C HIS A 62 1.52 11.90 9.16
N PRO A 63 1.51 12.44 10.40
CA PRO A 63 2.17 11.80 11.52
C PRO A 63 1.61 10.39 11.74
N GLU A 64 2.45 9.44 12.10
CA GLU A 64 2.03 8.03 12.19
C GLU A 64 1.05 7.79 13.35
N PHE A 65 1.20 8.55 14.43
CA PHE A 65 0.36 8.53 15.63
C PHE A 65 0.51 9.85 16.39
N ASP A 66 -0.26 10.04 17.47
CA ASP A 66 -0.17 11.24 18.30
C ASP A 66 1.22 11.43 18.91
N ASN A 67 1.75 12.66 18.85
CA ASN A 67 3.09 13.03 19.33
C ASN A 67 4.23 12.29 18.62
N TYR A 68 4.00 11.77 17.41
CA TYR A 68 5.05 11.20 16.57
C TYR A 68 6.19 12.23 16.37
N THR A 69 7.41 11.81 16.67
CA THR A 69 8.61 12.62 16.46
C THR A 69 9.15 12.35 15.06
N ASN A 70 9.27 13.40 14.25
CA ASN A 70 9.80 13.28 12.89
C ASN A 70 11.25 12.75 12.93
N GLY A 71 11.55 11.71 12.14
CA GLY A 71 12.86 11.04 12.16
C GLY A 71 12.88 9.71 12.93
N THR A 72 11.82 9.39 13.67
CA THR A 72 11.69 8.11 14.38
C THR A 72 11.69 6.94 13.41
N THR A 73 12.49 5.90 13.69
CA THR A 73 12.60 4.70 12.86
C THR A 73 11.36 3.84 12.93
N VAL A 74 10.80 3.44 11.79
CA VAL A 74 9.61 2.59 11.68
C VAL A 74 9.98 1.20 11.16
N LYS A 75 9.34 0.14 11.65
CA LYS A 75 9.66 -1.25 11.25
C LYS A 75 9.30 -1.53 9.80
N GLN A 76 8.10 -1.11 9.39
CA GLN A 76 7.49 -1.46 8.12
C GLN A 76 6.52 -0.37 7.64
N ALA A 77 5.96 -0.53 6.45
CA ALA A 77 5.00 0.42 5.91
C ALA A 77 3.76 0.54 6.81
N ASP A 78 3.52 1.74 7.34
CA ASP A 78 2.31 2.11 8.09
C ASP A 78 1.58 3.25 7.36
N VAL A 79 2.10 4.48 7.46
CA VAL A 79 1.54 5.66 6.75
C VAL A 79 1.51 5.47 5.23
N ILE A 80 2.49 4.76 4.67
CA ILE A 80 2.56 4.51 3.23
C ILE A 80 1.34 3.72 2.72
N LEU A 81 0.75 2.89 3.59
CA LEU A 81 -0.44 2.09 3.29
C LEU A 81 -1.71 2.94 3.09
N LEU A 82 -1.71 4.20 3.54
CA LEU A 82 -2.83 5.13 3.31
C LEU A 82 -3.08 5.35 1.82
N GLY A 83 -2.03 5.55 1.02
CA GLY A 83 -2.19 5.72 -0.43
C GLY A 83 -2.46 4.40 -1.16
N PHE A 84 -1.70 3.34 -0.89
CA PHE A 84 -2.01 2.00 -1.37
C PHE A 84 -1.69 0.97 -0.29
N PRO A 85 -2.62 0.06 0.07
CA PRO A 85 -3.85 -0.26 -0.67
C PRO A 85 -5.08 0.55 -0.26
N LEU A 86 -5.01 1.43 0.76
CA LEU A 86 -6.21 2.07 1.27
C LEU A 86 -6.79 3.15 0.33
N MET A 87 -6.03 3.67 -0.64
CA MET A 87 -6.49 4.66 -1.62
C MET A 87 -7.14 5.88 -0.93
N MET A 88 -6.46 6.42 0.08
CA MET A 88 -6.83 7.70 0.68
C MET A 88 -6.64 8.82 -0.35
N GLU A 89 -7.67 9.64 -0.52
CA GLU A 89 -7.56 10.87 -1.30
C GLU A 89 -6.63 11.85 -0.59
N MET A 90 -5.60 12.30 -1.29
CA MET A 90 -4.61 13.25 -0.79
C MET A 90 -4.04 14.06 -1.94
N SER A 91 -3.54 15.26 -1.65
CA SER A 91 -2.82 16.06 -2.64
C SER A 91 -1.49 15.38 -3.00
N GLU A 92 -0.98 15.66 -4.20
CA GLU A 92 0.33 15.15 -4.64
C GLU A 92 1.44 15.54 -3.64
N THR A 93 1.39 16.77 -3.12
CA THR A 93 2.32 17.27 -2.09
C THR A 93 2.30 16.38 -0.84
N VAL A 94 1.12 16.06 -0.31
CA VAL A 94 1.00 15.22 0.89
C VAL A 94 1.51 13.81 0.61
N ARG A 95 1.11 13.20 -0.51
CA ARG A 95 1.55 11.86 -0.90
C ARG A 95 3.08 11.77 -1.02
N ARG A 96 3.68 12.77 -1.67
CA ARG A 96 5.13 12.86 -1.86
C ARG A 96 5.86 13.09 -0.53
N ASN A 97 5.30 13.89 0.37
CA ASN A 97 5.86 14.13 1.69
C ASN A 97 5.83 12.86 2.56
N ASP A 98 4.72 12.13 2.58
CA ASP A 98 4.62 10.85 3.29
C ASP A 98 5.65 9.85 2.77
N LEU A 99 5.74 9.67 1.43
CA LEU A 99 6.70 8.76 0.81
C LEU A 99 8.16 9.14 1.10
N THR A 100 8.48 10.43 1.06
CA THR A 100 9.84 10.91 1.32
C THR A 100 10.22 10.71 2.78
N ARG A 101 9.36 11.15 3.71
CA ARG A 101 9.65 11.13 5.15
C ARG A 101 9.79 9.71 5.66
N TYR A 102 8.78 8.87 5.43
CA TYR A 102 8.82 7.49 5.92
C TYR A 102 9.83 6.63 5.17
N GLY A 103 10.19 6.99 3.93
CA GLY A 103 11.24 6.31 3.18
C GLY A 103 12.63 6.46 3.79
N LEU A 104 12.90 7.58 4.48
CA LEU A 104 14.17 7.83 5.16
C LEU A 104 14.29 7.10 6.50
N VAL A 105 13.15 6.81 7.15
CA VAL A 105 13.13 6.26 8.51
C VAL A 105 12.64 4.82 8.59
N SER A 106 12.16 4.24 7.47
CA SER A 106 11.83 2.81 7.43
C SER A 106 13.10 1.98 7.62
N ASP A 107 13.04 1.02 8.55
CA ASP A 107 14.13 0.11 8.85
C ASP A 107 14.62 -0.56 7.56
N HIS A 108 15.90 -0.40 7.25
CA HIS A 108 16.53 -0.94 6.06
C HIS A 108 16.50 -2.47 6.05
N ASN A 109 16.47 -3.08 7.23
CA ASN A 109 16.34 -4.51 7.46
C ASN A 109 14.90 -4.92 7.79
N GLY A 110 13.92 -4.02 7.60
CA GLY A 110 12.50 -4.34 7.79
C GLY A 110 12.00 -5.44 6.85
N PRO A 111 10.81 -6.02 7.14
CA PRO A 111 10.30 -7.18 6.44
C PRO A 111 9.93 -6.89 4.98
N ALA A 112 9.94 -7.93 4.15
CA ALA A 112 9.81 -7.87 2.69
C ALA A 112 8.55 -7.15 2.17
N MET A 113 7.49 -7.06 2.98
CA MET A 113 6.22 -6.46 2.60
C MET A 113 6.26 -4.92 2.44
N THR A 114 7.26 -4.26 3.01
CA THR A 114 7.38 -2.80 3.04
C THR A 114 7.68 -2.20 1.67
N TRP A 115 8.67 -2.75 0.97
CA TRP A 115 9.31 -2.06 -0.15
C TRP A 115 8.45 -1.97 -1.40
N ALA A 116 7.56 -2.95 -1.62
CA ALA A 116 6.58 -2.89 -2.70
C ALA A 116 5.62 -1.71 -2.54
N MET A 117 5.19 -1.39 -1.31
CA MET A 117 4.25 -0.30 -1.06
C MET A 117 4.87 1.07 -1.38
N PHE A 118 6.15 1.26 -1.04
CA PHE A 118 6.91 2.43 -1.47
C PHE A 118 7.09 2.48 -3.00
N ALA A 119 7.41 1.36 -3.64
CA ALA A 119 7.56 1.31 -5.09
C ALA A 119 6.27 1.72 -5.81
N ILE A 120 5.12 1.20 -5.37
CA ILE A 120 3.80 1.59 -5.89
C ILE A 120 3.57 3.09 -5.72
N GLY A 121 3.80 3.61 -4.50
CA GLY A 121 3.61 5.05 -4.23
C GLY A 121 4.49 5.96 -5.10
N TRP A 122 5.75 5.61 -5.32
CA TRP A 122 6.62 6.38 -6.19
C TRP A 122 6.27 6.27 -7.68
N LEU A 123 5.70 5.14 -8.11
CA LEU A 123 5.17 4.98 -9.48
C LEU A 123 3.93 5.85 -9.69
N GLU A 124 3.04 5.97 -8.70
CA GLU A 124 1.91 6.91 -8.71
C GLU A 124 2.39 8.35 -8.94
N MET A 125 3.51 8.72 -8.30
CA MET A 125 4.13 10.06 -8.41
C MET A 125 5.03 10.24 -9.65
N LYS A 126 5.08 9.25 -10.55
CA LYS A 126 5.91 9.23 -11.76
C LYS A 126 7.42 9.35 -11.51
N GLU A 127 7.88 9.00 -10.31
CA GLU A 127 9.29 9.00 -9.90
C GLU A 127 9.96 7.66 -10.18
N LEU A 128 10.07 7.30 -11.47
CA LEU A 128 10.51 5.96 -11.90
C LEU A 128 11.86 5.53 -11.33
N LYS A 129 12.82 6.45 -11.20
CA LYS A 129 14.15 6.14 -10.64
C LYS A 129 14.06 5.74 -9.16
N ILE A 130 13.27 6.47 -8.37
CA ILE A 130 13.08 6.22 -6.95
C ILE A 130 12.26 4.93 -6.77
N ALA A 131 11.18 4.78 -7.53
CA ALA A 131 10.38 3.57 -7.54
C ALA A 131 11.22 2.32 -7.83
N ASN A 132 12.09 2.35 -8.84
CA ASN A 132 12.95 1.23 -9.19
C ASN A 132 13.94 0.88 -8.07
N HIS A 133 14.45 1.88 -7.33
CA HIS A 133 15.28 1.65 -6.15
C HIS A 133 14.52 0.84 -5.08
N TYR A 134 13.29 1.23 -4.75
CA TYR A 134 12.46 0.49 -3.78
C TYR A 134 12.05 -0.89 -4.30
N PHE A 135 11.64 -0.99 -5.57
CA PHE A 135 11.25 -2.26 -6.16
C PHE A 135 12.40 -3.26 -6.16
N ALA A 136 13.63 -2.81 -6.44
CA ALA A 136 14.82 -3.67 -6.45
C ALA A 136 15.14 -4.30 -5.08
N LYS A 137 14.71 -3.69 -3.96
CA LYS A 137 14.94 -4.25 -2.61
C LYS A 137 14.24 -5.61 -2.43
N ASN A 138 13.10 -5.83 -3.10
CA ASN A 138 12.36 -7.09 -3.07
C ASN A 138 13.21 -8.30 -3.48
N PHE A 139 14.14 -8.14 -4.43
CA PHE A 139 14.98 -9.25 -4.90
C PHE A 139 15.97 -9.74 -3.86
N LYS A 140 16.31 -8.93 -2.84
CA LYS A 140 17.21 -9.37 -1.76
C LYS A 140 16.58 -10.44 -0.87
N ASN A 141 15.26 -10.50 -0.82
CA ASN A 141 14.52 -11.51 -0.09
C ASN A 141 14.42 -12.85 -0.84
N VAL A 142 14.93 -12.93 -2.07
CA VAL A 142 14.91 -14.15 -2.90
C VAL A 142 16.15 -15.00 -2.65
N LEU A 143 16.01 -16.04 -1.84
CA LEU A 143 17.11 -16.91 -1.44
C LEU A 143 17.45 -17.97 -2.49
N GLN A 144 18.76 -18.21 -2.68
CA GLN A 144 19.26 -19.34 -3.47
C GLN A 144 19.23 -20.65 -2.67
N PRO A 145 19.23 -21.83 -3.33
CA PRO A 145 19.15 -22.04 -4.79
C PRO A 145 17.71 -22.07 -5.32
N PHE A 146 16.72 -22.23 -4.45
CA PHE A 146 15.34 -22.55 -4.85
C PHE A 146 14.46 -21.31 -5.10
N LYS A 147 15.03 -20.10 -5.02
CA LYS A 147 14.30 -18.82 -5.18
C LYS A 147 13.13 -18.66 -4.19
N MET A 148 13.28 -19.24 -2.99
CA MET A 148 12.32 -19.06 -1.90
C MET A 148 12.41 -17.65 -1.35
N TRP A 149 11.29 -17.11 -0.89
CA TRP A 149 11.27 -15.79 -0.25
C TRP A 149 11.43 -15.90 1.28
N SER A 150 12.29 -15.07 1.85
CA SER A 150 12.39 -14.85 3.29
C SER A 150 11.76 -13.53 3.70
N GLU A 151 11.29 -13.48 4.94
CA GLU A 151 10.77 -12.25 5.55
C GLU A 151 11.82 -11.14 5.59
N TYR A 152 13.02 -11.47 6.04
CA TYR A 152 14.15 -10.54 6.11
C TYR A 152 15.18 -10.83 5.02
N SER A 153 15.93 -9.78 4.62
CA SER A 153 16.86 -9.88 3.48
C SER A 153 18.13 -10.68 3.79
N ASP A 154 18.41 -10.95 5.07
CA ASP A 154 19.49 -11.82 5.53
C ASP A 154 19.11 -13.32 5.54
N GLY A 155 17.86 -13.63 5.17
CA GLY A 155 17.32 -14.99 5.14
C GLY A 155 16.67 -15.44 6.45
N SER A 156 16.66 -14.60 7.49
CA SER A 156 15.98 -14.88 8.75
C SER A 156 14.47 -14.59 8.68
N GLY A 157 13.76 -14.87 9.79
CA GLY A 157 12.31 -14.72 9.89
C GLY A 157 11.56 -15.86 9.20
N ALA A 158 10.35 -15.58 8.74
CA ALA A 158 9.55 -16.58 8.03
C ALA A 158 10.20 -17.01 6.71
N VAL A 159 10.29 -18.32 6.50
CA VAL A 159 10.66 -18.93 5.21
C VAL A 159 9.41 -19.16 4.36
N ASN A 160 9.55 -19.15 3.03
CA ASN A 160 8.42 -19.17 2.10
C ASN A 160 7.43 -18.04 2.39
N PHE A 161 7.95 -16.84 2.61
CA PHE A 161 7.19 -15.68 3.06
C PHE A 161 6.26 -15.17 1.94
N LEU A 162 5.05 -15.72 1.92
CA LEU A 162 4.02 -15.42 0.90
C LEU A 162 3.65 -13.92 0.87
N THR A 163 3.68 -13.24 2.01
CA THR A 163 3.39 -11.81 2.09
C THR A 163 4.39 -11.00 1.27
N GLY A 164 5.68 -11.36 1.30
CA GLY A 164 6.69 -10.74 0.45
C GLY A 164 6.41 -11.01 -1.03
N MET A 165 6.16 -12.27 -1.40
CA MET A 165 5.82 -12.65 -2.78
C MET A 165 4.59 -11.89 -3.30
N GLY A 166 3.57 -11.75 -2.45
CA GLY A 166 2.37 -10.97 -2.74
C GLY A 166 2.66 -9.48 -2.90
N GLY A 167 3.55 -8.91 -2.06
CA GLY A 167 4.04 -7.55 -2.22
C GLY A 167 4.71 -7.32 -3.59
N PHE A 168 5.59 -8.23 -4.01
CA PHE A 168 6.23 -8.17 -5.34
C PHE A 168 5.21 -8.15 -6.47
N LEU A 169 4.26 -9.09 -6.45
CA LEU A 169 3.21 -9.17 -7.46
C LEU A 169 2.36 -7.89 -7.46
N GLN A 170 2.04 -7.34 -6.28
CA GLN A 170 1.34 -6.06 -6.19
C GLN A 170 2.16 -4.91 -6.79
N GLY A 171 3.48 -4.88 -6.60
CA GLY A 171 4.36 -3.89 -7.24
C GLY A 171 4.34 -3.95 -8.77
N LEU A 172 4.16 -5.15 -9.35
CA LEU A 172 3.99 -5.30 -10.80
C LEU A 172 2.59 -4.84 -11.27
N LEU A 173 1.54 -5.31 -10.60
CA LEU A 173 0.14 -5.07 -11.01
C LEU A 173 -0.31 -3.64 -10.68
N PHE A 174 -0.23 -3.26 -9.41
CA PHE A 174 -0.70 -1.98 -8.91
C PHE A 174 0.38 -0.89 -8.99
N GLY A 175 1.64 -1.26 -9.21
CA GLY A 175 2.72 -0.32 -9.50
C GLY A 175 2.89 -0.13 -11.01
N TYR A 176 3.67 -1.01 -11.65
CA TYR A 176 4.10 -0.81 -13.04
C TYR A 176 2.96 -0.87 -14.05
N ALA A 177 1.94 -1.72 -13.89
CA ALA A 177 0.78 -1.71 -14.76
C ALA A 177 -0.22 -0.58 -14.41
N GLY A 178 -0.05 0.07 -13.25
CA GLY A 178 -0.91 1.14 -12.78
C GLY A 178 -2.38 0.72 -12.62
N PHE A 179 -2.63 -0.55 -12.33
CA PHE A 179 -3.98 -1.09 -12.23
C PHE A 179 -4.70 -0.55 -10.99
N ARG A 180 -5.91 -0.02 -11.11
CA ARG A 180 -6.78 0.33 -9.98
C ARG A 180 -8.19 -0.18 -10.22
N ILE A 181 -8.84 -0.63 -9.14
CA ILE A 181 -10.21 -1.12 -9.15
C ILE A 181 -11.07 -0.10 -8.42
N HIS A 182 -12.03 0.47 -9.13
CA HIS A 182 -13.07 1.33 -8.58
C HIS A 182 -14.43 0.65 -8.70
N SER A 183 -15.44 1.18 -8.02
CA SER A 183 -16.78 0.58 -7.99
C SER A 183 -17.46 0.55 -9.36
N ASN A 184 -17.07 1.42 -10.29
CA ASN A 184 -17.67 1.58 -11.60
C ASN A 184 -16.68 1.42 -12.78
N GLN A 185 -15.38 1.32 -12.52
CA GLN A 185 -14.37 1.23 -13.59
C GLN A 185 -13.08 0.54 -13.16
N LEU A 186 -12.36 0.03 -14.15
CA LEU A 186 -10.97 -0.39 -14.03
C LEU A 186 -10.08 0.67 -14.67
N GLU A 187 -9.04 1.08 -13.95
CA GLU A 187 -8.07 2.05 -14.44
C GLU A 187 -6.71 1.39 -14.66
N PHE A 188 -5.99 1.87 -15.67
CA PHE A 188 -4.65 1.44 -16.01
C PHE A 188 -3.81 2.67 -16.33
N ASP A 189 -2.73 2.87 -15.58
CA ASP A 189 -1.77 3.95 -15.81
C ASP A 189 -0.32 3.41 -15.86
N PRO A 190 0.00 2.67 -16.94
CA PRO A 190 1.21 1.86 -16.98
C PRO A 190 2.50 2.68 -17.12
N VAL A 191 3.55 2.24 -16.42
CA VAL A 191 4.91 2.79 -16.49
C VAL A 191 5.88 1.67 -16.90
N LEU A 192 6.73 1.94 -17.89
CA LEU A 192 7.76 0.98 -18.29
C LEU A 192 8.90 0.95 -17.25
N PRO A 193 9.42 -0.24 -16.89
CA PRO A 193 10.66 -0.32 -16.11
C PRO A 193 11.83 0.37 -16.81
N LEU A 194 12.78 0.88 -16.03
CA LEU A 194 13.99 1.52 -16.56
C LEU A 194 14.70 0.60 -17.56
N ASN A 195 15.21 1.19 -18.64
CA ASN A 195 15.93 0.51 -19.73
C ASN A 195 15.09 -0.49 -20.56
N SER A 196 13.75 -0.48 -20.41
CA SER A 196 12.88 -1.26 -21.29
C SER A 196 12.73 -0.55 -22.64
N THR A 197 13.10 -1.23 -23.73
CA THR A 197 13.13 -0.65 -25.09
C THR A 197 11.91 -1.00 -25.95
N GLN A 198 10.96 -1.81 -25.46
CA GLN A 198 9.76 -2.21 -26.22
C GLN A 198 8.47 -2.20 -25.38
N ARG A 199 7.34 -1.81 -26.02
CA ARG A 199 5.96 -1.97 -25.51
C ARG A 199 5.57 -3.43 -25.19
N ASN A 200 6.31 -4.42 -25.72
CA ASN A 200 6.02 -5.85 -25.53
C ASN A 200 6.17 -6.34 -24.09
N SER A 201 6.97 -5.69 -23.24
CA SER A 201 7.06 -6.02 -21.81
C SER A 201 5.76 -5.69 -21.06
N LEU A 202 5.14 -4.57 -21.40
CA LEU A 202 3.86 -4.13 -20.84
C LEU A 202 2.68 -4.93 -21.41
N ALA A 203 2.73 -5.29 -22.69
CA ALA A 203 1.77 -6.22 -23.27
C ALA A 203 1.81 -7.59 -22.57
N ASN A 204 2.98 -8.12 -22.23
CA ASN A 204 3.10 -9.38 -21.48
C ASN A 204 2.64 -9.25 -20.02
N VAL A 205 2.91 -8.12 -19.35
CA VAL A 205 2.39 -7.85 -18.00
C VAL A 205 0.87 -7.70 -18.04
N LEU A 206 0.31 -6.96 -19.00
CA LEU A 206 -1.13 -6.81 -19.20
C LEU A 206 -1.79 -8.13 -19.63
N LEU A 207 -1.14 -8.93 -20.48
CA LEU A 207 -1.62 -10.27 -20.87
C LEU A 207 -1.63 -11.20 -19.64
N PHE A 208 -0.62 -11.11 -18.77
CA PHE A 208 -0.60 -11.84 -17.50
C PHE A 208 -1.73 -11.38 -16.56
N VAL A 209 -2.01 -10.07 -16.48
CA VAL A 209 -3.15 -9.52 -15.73
C VAL A 209 -4.48 -10.01 -16.31
N PHE A 210 -4.64 -9.99 -17.63
CA PHE A 210 -5.85 -10.46 -18.33
C PHE A 210 -6.05 -11.98 -18.17
N VAL A 211 -4.99 -12.78 -18.22
CA VAL A 211 -5.05 -14.23 -17.97
C VAL A 211 -5.43 -14.53 -16.52
N LEU A 212 -4.91 -13.77 -15.54
CA LEU A 212 -5.32 -13.90 -14.15
C LEU A 212 -6.79 -13.50 -13.92
N LEU A 213 -7.24 -12.39 -14.50
CA LEU A 213 -8.63 -11.93 -14.35
C LEU A 213 -9.63 -12.87 -15.05
N SER A 214 -9.27 -13.42 -16.22
CA SER A 214 -10.10 -14.42 -16.90
C SER A 214 -10.16 -15.74 -16.15
N ALA A 215 -9.09 -16.16 -15.47
CA ALA A 215 -9.12 -17.34 -14.60
C ALA A 215 -10.05 -17.16 -13.38
N VAL A 216 -10.17 -15.94 -12.82
CA VAL A 216 -11.11 -15.63 -11.73
C VAL A 216 -12.56 -15.59 -12.21
N SER A 217 -12.79 -15.30 -13.50
CA SER A 217 -14.13 -15.28 -14.11
C SER A 217 -14.76 -16.68 -14.25
N TYR A 218 -13.97 -17.75 -14.06
CA TYR A 218 -14.44 -19.14 -14.06
C TYR A 218 -14.68 -19.70 -12.64
N ILE A 219 -14.50 -18.88 -11.60
CA ILE A 219 -14.64 -19.28 -10.18
C ILE A 219 -15.79 -18.52 -9.48
N LEU A 220 -16.52 -17.66 -10.21
CA LEU A 220 -17.79 -17.04 -9.79
C LEU A 220 -18.90 -17.47 -10.76
#